data_AF-A0A0C2FYW0-F1
#
_entry.id   AF-A0A0C2FYW0-F1
#
_cell.length_a   1.000
_cell.length_b   1.000
_cell.length_c   1.000
_cell.angle_alpha   90.00
_cell.angle_beta   90.00
_cell.angle_gamma   90.00
#
_symmetry.space_group_name_H-M   'P 1'
#
loop_
_entity.id
_entity.type
_entity.pdbx_description
1 polymer ?
#
loop_
_entity_poly.entity_id
_entity_poly.type
_entity_poly.pdbx_seq_one_letter_code
_entity_poly.pdbx_strand_id
1 'polypeptide(L)'
;MRKSGFYLSSVYVFTKFLYFCIFSAFLGTNNTFWGWEIFRDIWSGREWNVTGHFPRVTMCDFTVRVLGALHRWTVQCVLMINMFTEKIYVFLW
;
A
#
# COMPACT_ATOMS: atom_id res chain seq x y z
N MET A 1 29.84 -21.35 26.83
CA MET A 1 29.81 -20.64 25.53
C MET A 1 28.36 -20.32 25.10
N ARG A 2 27.68 -19.38 25.77
CA ARG A 2 26.24 -19.05 25.52
C ARG A 2 26.02 -17.53 25.38
N LYS A 3 26.96 -16.82 24.75
CA LYS A 3 26.81 -15.36 24.46
C LYS A 3 26.36 -15.07 23.02
N SER A 4 26.54 -16.03 22.10
CA SER A 4 26.17 -15.86 20.68
C SER A 4 24.65 -15.87 20.43
N GLY A 5 23.89 -16.67 21.18
CA GLY A 5 22.42 -16.78 20.99
C GLY A 5 21.64 -15.50 21.32
N PHE A 6 22.04 -14.75 22.35
CA PHE A 6 21.37 -13.50 22.71
C PHE A 6 21.68 -12.38 21.70
N TYR A 7 22.90 -12.35 21.16
CA TYR A 7 23.28 -11.43 20.09
C TYR A 7 22.50 -11.70 18.81
N LEU A 8 22.42 -12.97 18.37
CA LEU A 8 21.61 -13.39 17.23
C LEU A 8 20.12 -13.05 17.42
N SER A 9 19.57 -13.32 18.62
CA SER A 9 18.18 -12.99 18.93
C SER A 9 17.94 -11.47 18.93
N SER A 10 18.88 -10.68 19.46
CA SER A 10 18.78 -9.22 19.50
C SER A 10 18.85 -8.60 18.10
N VAL A 11 19.79 -9.04 17.26
CA VAL A 11 19.92 -8.59 15.87
C VAL A 11 18.67 -8.97 15.07
N TYR A 12 18.13 -10.18 15.25
CA TYR A 12 16.90 -10.60 14.57
C TYR A 12 15.69 -9.72 14.92
N VAL A 13 15.48 -9.44 16.21
CA VAL A 13 14.39 -8.56 16.66
C VAL A 13 14.57 -7.14 16.13
N PHE A 14 15.80 -6.62 16.16
CA PHE A 14 16.12 -5.30 15.61
C PHE A 14 15.85 -5.20 14.11
N THR A 15 16.27 -6.20 13.33
CA THR A 15 15.99 -6.27 11.89
C THR A 15 14.49 -6.32 11.62
N LYS A 16 13.71 -7.10 12.38
CA LYS A 16 12.25 -7.16 12.24
C LYS A 16 11.59 -5.82 12.57
N PHE A 17 12.05 -5.12 13.61
CA PHE A 17 11.56 -3.80 13.96
C PHE A 17 11.86 -2.77 12.85
N LEU A 18 13.07 -2.79 12.29
CA LEU A 18 13.43 -1.94 11.14
C LEU A 18 12.53 -2.18 9.93
N TYR A 19 12.27 -3.43 9.57
CA TYR A 19 11.35 -3.77 8.49
C TYR A 19 9.95 -3.22 8.77
N PHE A 20 9.46 -3.36 10.00
CA PHE A 20 8.16 -2.84 10.40
C PHE A 20 8.10 -1.29 10.35
N CYS A 21 9.16 -0.59 10.76
CA CYS A 21 9.23 0.87 10.66
C CYS A 21 9.23 1.35 9.20
N ILE A 22 10.05 0.75 8.34
CA ILE A 22 10.10 1.09 6.91
C ILE A 22 8.73 0.84 6.27
N PHE A 23 8.08 -0.26 6.64
CA PHE A 23 6.74 -0.57 6.20
C PHE A 23 5.72 0.49 6.62
N SER A 24 5.71 0.87 7.91
CA SER A 24 4.82 1.92 8.41
C SER A 24 5.06 3.29 7.75
N ALA A 25 6.31 3.60 7.39
CA ALA A 25 6.67 4.83 6.71
C ALA A 25 6.25 4.82 5.23
N PHE A 26 6.39 3.70 4.52
CA PHE A 26 6.00 3.58 3.11
C PHE A 26 4.49 3.75 2.91
N LEU A 27 3.68 3.23 3.83
CA LEU A 27 2.23 3.35 3.77
C LEU A 27 1.71 4.69 4.34
N GLY A 28 2.59 5.49 4.98
CA GLY A 28 2.23 6.80 5.54
C GLY A 28 1.21 6.73 6.67
N THR A 29 1.14 5.60 7.37
CA THR A 29 0.09 5.33 8.35
C THR A 29 0.55 5.79 9.72
N ASN A 30 -0.20 6.69 10.36
CA ASN A 30 0.16 7.21 11.69
C ASN A 30 -0.11 6.19 12.82
N ASN A 31 -0.80 5.09 12.53
CA ASN A 31 -1.20 4.06 13.49
C ASN A 31 -0.41 2.75 13.25
N THR A 32 0.25 2.25 14.30
CA THR A 32 0.98 0.97 14.31
C THR A 32 0.06 -0.24 14.04
N PHE A 33 -1.24 -0.09 14.30
CA PHE A 33 -2.28 -1.11 14.11
C PHE A 33 -3.11 -0.95 12.80
N TRP A 34 -2.58 -0.23 11.83
CA TRP A 34 -3.26 0.04 10.56
C TRP A 34 -3.72 -1.22 9.80
N GLY A 35 -2.96 -2.31 9.86
CA GLY A 35 -3.34 -3.55 9.17
C GLY A 35 -4.64 -4.17 9.72
N TRP A 36 -4.94 -3.99 11.02
CA TRP A 36 -6.20 -4.40 11.62
C TRP A 36 -7.38 -3.54 11.16
N GLU A 37 -7.16 -2.22 11.06
CA GLU A 37 -8.18 -1.28 10.55
C GLU A 37 -8.56 -1.60 9.10
N ILE A 38 -7.55 -1.82 8.25
CA ILE A 38 -7.73 -2.20 6.85
C ILE A 38 -8.43 -3.56 6.73
N PHE A 39 -8.01 -4.55 7.52
CA PHE A 39 -8.65 -5.86 7.52
C PHE A 39 -10.13 -5.77 7.90
N ARG A 40 -10.45 -4.99 8.94
CA ARG A 40 -11.83 -4.75 9.36
C ARG A 40 -12.63 -4.01 8.29
N ASP A 41 -12.03 -3.03 7.62
CA ASP A 41 -12.69 -2.30 6.55
C ASP A 41 -12.99 -3.19 5.35
N ILE A 42 -12.05 -4.05 4.93
CA ILE A 42 -12.24 -5.07 3.89
C ILE A 42 -13.35 -6.05 4.29
N TRP A 43 -13.33 -6.55 5.53
CA TRP A 43 -14.36 -7.47 6.04
C TRP A 43 -15.75 -6.82 6.08
N SER A 44 -15.81 -5.52 6.42
CA SER A 44 -17.06 -4.74 6.42
C SER A 44 -17.52 -4.29 5.04
N GLY A 45 -16.75 -4.56 3.98
CA GLY A 45 -17.08 -4.16 2.60
C GLY A 45 -16.90 -2.67 2.32
N ARG A 46 -16.16 -1.93 3.17
CA ARG A 46 -15.83 -0.53 2.90
C ARG A 46 -14.76 -0.45 1.82
N GLU A 47 -15.10 0.20 0.71
CA GLU A 47 -14.21 0.33 -0.44
C GLU A 47 -13.19 1.47 -0.27
N TRP A 48 -12.10 1.37 -1.03
CA TRP A 48 -11.02 2.37 -1.17
C TRP A 48 -11.52 3.78 -1.47
N ASN A 49 -12.73 3.92 -2.03
CA ASN A 49 -13.37 5.19 -2.37
C ASN A 49 -13.71 6.05 -1.13
N VAL A 50 -13.80 5.43 0.05
CA VAL A 50 -14.13 6.09 1.32
C VAL A 50 -12.90 6.31 2.19
N THR A 51 -11.92 5.39 2.15
CA THR A 51 -10.70 5.46 2.98
C THR A 51 -9.56 6.22 2.30
N GLY A 52 -9.58 6.38 0.97
CA GLY A 52 -8.53 7.05 0.19
C GLY A 52 -7.20 6.28 0.15
N HIS A 53 -7.09 5.16 0.86
CA HIS A 53 -5.94 4.28 0.81
C HIS A 53 -5.99 3.41 -0.44
N PHE A 54 -4.91 3.43 -1.22
CA PHE A 54 -4.70 2.61 -2.42
C PHE A 54 -5.86 2.70 -3.45
N PRO A 55 -5.93 3.76 -4.28
CA PRO A 55 -6.96 3.91 -5.31
C PRO A 55 -6.88 2.80 -6.37
N ARG A 56 -7.97 2.04 -6.54
CA ARG A 56 -8.05 0.97 -7.54
C ARG A 56 -8.51 1.47 -8.91
N VAL A 57 -9.12 2.65 -8.96
CA VAL A 57 -9.54 3.32 -10.20
C VAL A 57 -9.03 4.76 -10.17
N THR A 58 -8.46 5.22 -11.28
CA THR A 58 -7.96 6.59 -11.47
C THR A 58 -8.43 7.17 -12.80
N MET A 59 -8.52 8.50 -12.89
CA MET A 59 -8.79 9.21 -14.14
C MET A 59 -7.46 9.51 -14.83
N CYS A 60 -7.30 9.06 -16.08
CA CYS A 60 -6.14 9.39 -16.90
C CYS A 60 -6.54 10.25 -18.10
N ASP A 61 -5.80 11.34 -18.27
CA ASP A 61 -5.98 12.28 -19.38
C ASP A 61 -4.99 11.95 -20.50
N PHE A 62 -5.52 11.68 -21.70
CA PHE A 62 -4.71 11.48 -22.90
C PHE A 62 -4.97 12.60 -23.90
N THR A 63 -3.89 13.15 -24.44
CA THR A 63 -3.96 14.15 -25.51
C THR A 63 -3.67 13.51 -26.85
N VAL A 64 -4.67 13.41 -27.73
CA VAL A 64 -4.49 12.90 -29.09
C VAL A 64 -4.39 14.09 -30.04
N ARG A 65 -3.32 14.13 -30.85
CA ARG A 65 -3.16 15.14 -31.90
C ARG A 65 -3.81 14.62 -33.17
N VAL A 66 -4.93 15.21 -33.58
CA VAL A 66 -5.51 15.04 -34.91
C VAL A 66 -5.15 16.28 -35.74
N LEU A 67 -4.95 16.15 -37.06
CA LEU A 67 -4.58 17.25 -37.97
C LEU A 67 -5.43 18.51 -37.67
N GLY A 68 -4.79 19.54 -37.09
CA GLY A 68 -5.39 20.85 -36.82
C GLY A 68 -5.96 21.10 -35.41
N ALA A 69 -6.15 20.08 -34.55
CA ALA A 69 -6.72 20.27 -33.21
C ALA A 69 -6.19 19.28 -32.15
N LEU A 70 -5.97 19.79 -30.94
CA LEU A 70 -5.49 19.00 -29.79
C LEU A 70 -6.69 18.67 -28.89
N HIS A 71 -7.18 17.43 -28.96
CA HIS A 71 -8.31 16.96 -28.16
C HIS A 71 -7.82 16.19 -26.93
N ARG A 72 -8.33 16.57 -25.75
CA ARG A 72 -8.08 15.89 -24.48
C ARG A 72 -9.25 14.94 -24.17
N TRP A 73 -8.94 13.68 -23.92
CA TRP A 73 -9.91 12.66 -23.50
C TRP A 73 -9.57 12.19 -22.10
N THR A 74 -10.58 12.03 -21.26
CA THR A 74 -10.45 11.50 -19.91
C THR A 74 -11.04 10.09 -19.88
N VAL A 75 -10.28 9.11 -19.40
CA VAL A 75 -10.74 7.71 -19.31
C VAL A 75 -10.53 7.17 -17.90
N GLN A 76 -11.36 6.20 -17.51
CA GLN A 76 -11.19 5.48 -16.25
C GLN A 76 -10.19 4.35 -16.45
N CYS A 77 -9.08 4.41 -15.72
CA CYS A 77 -8.06 3.37 -15.69
C CYS A 77 -8.15 2.58 -14.38
N VAL A 78 -8.08 1.26 -14.49
CA VAL A 78 -8.04 0.36 -13.33
C VAL A 78 -6.59 0.03 -13.01
N LEU A 79 -6.19 0.28 -11.76
CA LEU A 79 -4.83 0.07 -11.30
C LEU A 79 -4.72 -1.26 -10.55
N MET A 80 -4.68 -2.36 -11.32
CA MET A 80 -4.67 -3.73 -10.78
C MET A 80 -3.50 -4.01 -9.83
N ILE A 81 -2.33 -3.39 -10.08
CA ILE A 81 -1.16 -3.49 -9.19
C ILE A 81 -1.47 -3.05 -7.76
N ASN A 82 -2.31 -2.03 -7.61
CA ASN A 82 -2.60 -1.44 -6.32
C ASN A 82 -3.47 -2.35 -5.45
N MET A 83 -4.41 -3.04 -6.10
CA MET A 83 -5.26 -4.06 -5.48
C MET A 83 -4.42 -5.26 -5.00
N PHE A 84 -3.35 -5.60 -5.71
CA PHE A 84 -2.43 -6.67 -5.32
C PHE A 84 -1.58 -6.30 -4.10
N THR A 85 -1.03 -5.07 -4.10
CA THR A 85 -0.31 -4.55 -2.94
C THR A 85 -1.18 -4.48 -1.69
N GLU A 86 -2.44 -4.04 -1.81
CA GLU A 86 -3.37 -4.00 -0.67
C GLU A 86 -3.48 -5.37 0.03
N LYS A 87 -3.62 -6.47 -0.73
CA LYS A 87 -3.74 -7.81 -0.14
C LYS A 87 -2.43 -8.30 0.45
N ILE A 88 -1.31 -8.11 -0.26
CA ILE A 88 0.01 -8.50 0.25
C ILE A 88 0.34 -7.78 1.54
N TYR A 89 0.02 -6.49 1.64
CA TYR A 89 0.31 -5.69 2.81
C TYR A 89 -0.52 -6.09 4.03
N VAL A 90 -1.75 -6.58 3.83
CA VAL A 90 -2.56 -7.17 4.91
C VAL A 90 -2.03 -8.54 5.34
N PHE A 91 -1.43 -9.33 4.44
CA PHE A 91 -0.83 -10.63 4.79
C PHE A 91 0.57 -10.52 5.43
N LEU A 92 1.31 -9.46 5.14
CA LEU A 92 2.68 -9.25 5.66
C LEU A 92 2.72 -8.53 7.02
N TRP A 93 1.66 -7.79 7.38
CA TRP A 93 1.49 -7.16 8.69
C TRP A 93 1.03 -8.21 9.72
#